data_AF-A0A369A570-F1
#
_entry.id   AF-A0A369A570-F1
#
_cell.length_a   1.000
_cell.length_b   1.000
_cell.length_c   1.000
_cell.angle_alpha   90.00
_cell.angle_beta   90.00
_cell.angle_gamma   90.00
#
_symmetry.space_group_name_H-M   'P 1'
#
loop_
_entity.id
_entity.type
_entity.pdbx_description
1 polymer ?
#
loop_
_entity_poly.entity_id
_entity_poly.type
_entity_poly.pdbx_seq_one_letter_code
_entity_poly.pdbx_strand_id
1 'polypeptide(L)'
;MLILRSGLLLATLFISACSMPIFQDLSTSKTDSVDQNVSNNTPVESTKSTDVAPTTSTNDNTSNESTSNPLNNVSSIDSLTKQLRAQQALAKANYTELTNRTGKAPQLPSISNVNNLSSNQINDATQQLRSYVSKTNSTLASLNARVDDRQKVALNGDLIRIFLSETTITHGNQTFKAQPLVGQWIRGESRAIRLKDNILFEDPKSEDLNITFSETYQLIVNNKVIATINPNREKNDADFTVATHDNKGSIVGRLDFRVVDDE
;
A
#
# COMPACT_ATOMS: atom_id res chain seq x y z
N MET A 1 -70.10 7.00 0.35
CA MET A 1 -68.74 7.59 0.30
C MET A 1 -68.05 7.22 1.60
N LEU A 2 -67.17 6.22 1.55
CA LEU A 2 -66.28 5.84 2.66
C LEU A 2 -65.26 6.97 2.87
N ILE A 3 -64.79 7.14 4.10
CA ILE A 3 -63.38 6.92 4.51
C ILE A 3 -63.31 7.18 6.01
N LEU A 4 -63.11 6.09 6.77
CA LEU A 4 -62.71 6.11 8.16
C LEU A 4 -61.32 6.76 8.25
N ARG A 5 -61.19 7.79 9.08
CA ARG A 5 -59.90 8.33 9.52
C ARG A 5 -59.29 7.38 10.54
N SER A 6 -58.53 6.39 10.07
CA SER A 6 -57.62 5.62 10.90
C SER A 6 -56.39 6.48 11.20
N GLY A 7 -56.26 6.90 12.47
CA GLY A 7 -55.05 7.49 13.00
C GLY A 7 -53.94 6.43 13.05
N LEU A 8 -52.93 6.59 12.20
CA LEU A 8 -51.71 5.82 12.28
C LEU A 8 -50.76 6.54 13.26
N LEU A 9 -50.57 5.95 14.43
CA LEU A 9 -49.58 6.36 15.42
C LEU A 9 -48.18 6.15 14.84
N LEU A 10 -47.54 7.26 14.49
CA LEU A 10 -46.15 7.33 14.06
C LEU A 10 -45.25 7.21 15.30
N ALA A 11 -44.73 6.02 15.56
CA ALA A 11 -43.71 5.82 16.59
C ALA A 11 -42.36 6.35 16.07
N THR A 12 -41.98 7.54 16.52
CA THR A 12 -40.64 8.12 16.32
C THR A 12 -39.64 7.41 17.24
N LEU A 13 -38.90 6.45 16.71
CA LEU A 13 -37.77 5.84 17.40
C LEU A 13 -36.53 6.75 17.23
N PHE A 14 -36.37 7.72 18.15
CA PHE A 14 -35.14 8.50 18.28
C PHE A 14 -34.08 7.65 18.99
N ILE A 15 -33.19 7.01 18.23
CA ILE A 15 -31.94 6.46 18.79
C ILE A 15 -30.87 7.55 18.67
N SER A 16 -30.82 8.42 19.67
CA SER A 16 -29.69 9.31 19.92
C SER A 16 -28.63 8.53 20.69
N ALA A 17 -27.63 7.99 20.00
CA ALA A 17 -26.39 7.51 20.62
C ALA A 17 -25.26 8.47 20.24
N CYS A 18 -24.96 9.40 21.14
CA CYS A 18 -23.78 10.24 21.09
C CYS A 18 -22.56 9.39 21.44
N SER A 19 -21.74 9.00 20.47
CA SER A 19 -20.40 8.46 20.72
C SER A 19 -19.38 9.60 20.69
N MET A 20 -18.85 9.96 21.86
CA MET A 20 -17.61 10.75 21.94
C MET A 20 -16.41 9.87 21.58
N PRO A 21 -15.39 10.42 20.89
CA PRO A 21 -14.15 9.70 20.60
C PRO A 21 -13.24 9.73 21.82
N ILE A 22 -12.87 8.56 22.32
CA ILE A 22 -11.75 8.41 23.28
C ILE A 22 -10.47 8.33 22.45
N PHE A 23 -9.70 9.41 22.45
CA PHE A 23 -8.27 9.39 22.12
C PHE A 23 -7.54 8.69 23.26
N GLN A 24 -6.91 7.55 22.98
CA GLN A 24 -5.89 6.97 23.86
C GLN A 24 -4.53 7.26 23.26
N ASP A 25 -3.82 8.16 23.92
CA ASP A 25 -2.38 8.34 23.84
C ASP A 25 -1.69 6.99 24.13
N LEU A 26 -0.98 6.46 23.13
CA LEU A 26 -0.05 5.36 23.34
C LEU A 26 1.30 5.94 23.75
N SER A 27 1.49 6.12 25.05
CA SER A 27 2.82 6.12 25.65
C SER A 27 2.82 5.50 27.04
N THR A 28 3.88 4.73 27.28
CA THR A 28 4.35 4.08 28.53
C THR A 28 3.71 2.72 28.84
N SER A 29 4.45 1.62 28.73
CA SER A 29 5.52 1.09 29.62
C SER A 29 5.00 0.30 30.83
N LYS A 30 5.60 -0.89 31.02
CA LYS A 30 5.58 -1.83 32.17
C LYS A 30 4.32 -2.70 32.30
N THR A 31 4.40 -4.04 32.25
CA THR A 31 5.19 -5.04 33.00
C THR A 31 4.66 -5.24 34.43
N ASP A 32 3.94 -6.35 34.64
CA ASP A 32 3.71 -7.03 35.92
C ASP A 32 4.74 -8.18 36.02
N SER A 33 5.78 -8.12 36.87
CA SER A 33 5.86 -8.38 38.32
C SER A 33 5.94 -9.88 38.71
N VAL A 34 7.17 -10.34 38.98
CA VAL A 34 7.52 -11.39 39.97
C VAL A 34 8.80 -10.94 40.69
N ASP A 35 8.75 -10.99 42.02
CA ASP A 35 9.73 -10.51 43.00
C ASP A 35 11.14 -11.12 42.90
N GLN A 36 12.18 -10.32 43.17
CA GLN A 36 13.04 -10.45 44.37
C GLN A 36 14.21 -9.45 44.39
N ASN A 37 14.26 -8.70 45.51
CA ASN A 37 15.42 -8.12 46.23
C ASN A 37 16.46 -7.20 45.53
N VAL A 38 16.23 -5.90 45.74
CA VAL A 38 17.11 -4.91 46.43
C VAL A 38 18.61 -5.24 46.55
N SER A 39 19.48 -4.42 45.94
CA SER A 39 20.41 -3.52 46.67
C SER A 39 21.25 -2.62 45.75
N ASN A 40 20.91 -1.33 45.74
CA ASN A 40 21.75 -0.11 45.77
C ASN A 40 23.24 -0.16 45.34
N ASN A 41 23.61 0.60 44.29
CA ASN A 41 24.23 1.94 44.40
C ASN A 41 24.71 2.49 43.03
N THR A 42 24.24 3.69 42.71
CA THR A 42 24.73 4.66 41.69
C THR A 42 26.07 5.30 42.14
N PRO A 43 26.68 6.29 41.42
CA PRO A 43 26.82 6.58 39.97
C PRO A 43 28.29 6.95 39.57
N VAL A 44 28.45 7.52 38.37
CA VAL A 44 29.51 8.45 37.88
C VAL A 44 30.64 7.78 37.07
N GLU A 45 30.65 7.84 35.74
CA GLU A 45 31.05 8.94 34.81
C GLU A 45 32.57 9.08 34.59
N SER A 46 32.91 9.30 33.31
CA SER A 46 34.05 10.08 32.82
C SER A 46 35.40 9.39 32.50
N THR A 47 35.59 9.25 31.19
CA THR A 47 36.73 9.73 30.38
C THR A 47 38.10 9.04 30.41
N LYS A 48 38.44 8.54 29.20
CA LYS A 48 39.58 8.95 28.36
C LYS A 48 40.95 8.28 28.62
N SER A 49 41.32 7.47 27.62
CA SER A 49 42.64 7.32 26.98
C SER A 49 43.87 7.16 27.88
N THR A 50 44.69 6.13 27.64
CA THR A 50 45.94 6.28 26.88
C THR A 50 46.57 4.90 26.62
N ASP A 51 47.01 4.78 25.37
CA ASP A 51 47.80 3.79 24.66
C ASP A 51 49.16 3.47 25.33
N VAL A 52 49.51 2.18 25.51
CA VAL A 52 50.91 1.69 25.49
C VAL A 52 50.94 0.17 25.21
N ALA A 53 51.35 -0.22 24.00
CA ALA A 53 52.01 -1.53 23.73
C ALA A 53 53.52 -1.40 24.04
N PRO A 54 54.34 -2.46 24.29
CA PRO A 54 54.64 -3.45 23.25
C PRO A 54 55.17 -4.85 23.68
N THR A 55 55.42 -5.70 22.67
CA THR A 55 56.34 -6.88 22.60
C THR A 55 55.93 -8.14 23.38
N THR A 56 55.92 -9.35 22.80
CA THR A 56 57.00 -10.04 22.07
C THR A 56 56.47 -11.16 21.15
N SER A 57 57.20 -11.40 20.06
CA SER A 57 57.09 -12.52 19.10
C SER A 57 57.57 -13.85 19.72
N THR A 58 57.06 -15.00 19.24
CA THR A 58 57.85 -16.12 18.64
C THR A 58 56.93 -17.31 18.27
N ASN A 59 57.26 -17.92 17.14
CA ASN A 59 56.67 -19.05 16.39
C ASN A 59 56.32 -20.31 17.20
N ASP A 60 55.33 -21.10 16.74
CA ASP A 60 55.61 -22.40 16.09
C ASP A 60 54.36 -23.08 15.49
N ASN A 61 54.60 -23.72 14.34
CA ASN A 61 53.70 -24.55 13.55
C ASN A 61 53.01 -25.66 14.36
N THR A 62 51.71 -25.88 14.15
CA THR A 62 51.14 -27.22 13.95
C THR A 62 49.81 -27.11 13.21
N SER A 63 49.78 -27.70 12.03
CA SER A 63 48.59 -28.02 11.24
C SER A 63 47.59 -28.82 12.07
N ASN A 64 46.37 -28.31 12.24
CA ASN A 64 45.20 -29.13 12.47
C ASN A 64 44.09 -28.69 11.53
N GLU A 65 43.74 -29.62 10.64
CA GLU A 65 42.46 -29.73 9.97
C GLU A 65 41.33 -29.16 10.83
N SER A 66 40.68 -28.12 10.35
CA SER A 66 39.38 -27.70 10.86
C SER A 66 38.48 -27.50 9.67
N THR A 67 37.79 -28.59 9.36
CA THR A 67 36.58 -28.68 8.56
C THR A 67 35.64 -27.52 8.94
N SER A 68 35.68 -26.45 8.14
CA SER A 68 34.68 -25.38 8.24
C SER A 68 33.40 -25.89 7.60
N ASN A 69 32.53 -26.43 8.46
CA ASN A 69 31.15 -26.79 8.13
C ASN A 69 30.46 -25.62 7.38
N PRO A 70 29.95 -25.80 6.15
CA PRO A 70 29.26 -24.76 5.40
C PRO A 70 27.79 -24.58 5.84
N LEU A 71 27.45 -24.88 7.10
CA LEU A 71 26.04 -24.97 7.52
C LEU A 71 25.44 -23.63 7.96
N ASN A 72 26.25 -22.64 8.35
CA ASN A 72 25.77 -21.31 8.76
C ASN A 72 25.64 -20.28 7.63
N ASN A 73 26.20 -20.56 6.45
CA ASN A 73 26.22 -19.59 5.35
C ASN A 73 24.94 -19.60 4.51
N VAL A 74 24.27 -20.75 4.42
CA VAL A 74 23.02 -20.95 3.66
C VAL A 74 21.87 -20.13 4.26
N SER A 75 21.73 -20.14 5.59
CA SER A 75 20.70 -19.37 6.31
C SER A 75 20.87 -17.84 6.14
N SER A 76 22.12 -17.36 6.08
CA SER A 76 22.43 -15.94 5.86
C SER A 76 22.09 -15.50 4.43
N ILE A 77 22.48 -16.29 3.43
CA ILE A 77 22.17 -16.01 2.02
C ILE A 77 20.65 -16.03 1.78
N ASP A 78 19.94 -17.01 2.32
CA ASP A 78 18.48 -17.10 2.21
C ASP A 78 17.78 -15.86 2.79
N SER A 79 18.28 -15.35 3.92
CA SER A 79 17.75 -14.12 4.54
C SER A 79 17.98 -12.89 3.66
N LEU A 80 19.17 -12.76 3.05
CA LEU A 80 19.51 -11.67 2.14
C LEU A 80 18.65 -11.73 0.87
N THR A 81 18.45 -12.94 0.33
CA THR A 81 17.57 -13.15 -0.82
C THR A 81 16.13 -12.77 -0.51
N LYS A 82 15.61 -13.09 0.68
CA LYS A 82 14.26 -12.65 1.10
C LYS A 82 14.16 -11.12 1.17
N GLN A 83 15.16 -10.46 1.75
CA GLN A 83 15.20 -8.99 1.79
C GLN A 83 15.21 -8.38 0.39
N LEU A 84 16.04 -8.92 -0.51
CA LEU A 84 16.09 -8.47 -1.89
C LEU A 84 14.73 -8.59 -2.58
N ARG A 85 14.06 -9.75 -2.47
CA ARG A 85 12.73 -9.97 -3.06
C ARG A 85 11.68 -9.03 -2.50
N ALA A 86 11.70 -8.76 -1.19
CA ALA A 86 10.80 -7.79 -0.58
C ALA A 86 11.02 -6.38 -1.14
N GLN A 87 12.28 -5.95 -1.29
CA GLN A 87 12.61 -4.66 -1.90
C GLN A 87 12.25 -4.61 -3.39
N GLN A 88 12.37 -5.71 -4.12
CA GLN A 88 11.92 -5.79 -5.52
C GLN A 88 10.41 -5.60 -5.63
N ALA A 89 9.64 -6.24 -4.76
CA ALA A 89 8.19 -6.09 -4.72
C ALA A 89 7.77 -4.65 -4.41
N LEU A 90 8.38 -4.01 -3.40
CA LEU A 90 8.14 -2.61 -3.07
C LEU A 90 8.52 -1.66 -4.22
N ALA A 91 9.69 -1.86 -4.83
CA ALA A 91 10.14 -1.03 -5.95
C ALA A 91 9.20 -1.16 -7.16
N LYS A 92 8.72 -2.37 -7.46
CA LYS A 92 7.73 -2.61 -8.52
C LYS A 92 6.40 -1.93 -8.20
N ALA A 93 5.90 -2.07 -6.97
CA ALA A 93 4.67 -1.41 -6.54
C ALA A 93 4.77 0.12 -6.68
N ASN A 94 5.86 0.72 -6.20
CA ASN A 94 6.10 2.16 -6.32
C ASN A 94 6.23 2.63 -7.76
N TYR A 95 6.95 1.88 -8.59
CA TYR A 95 7.07 2.17 -10.02
C TYR A 95 5.70 2.19 -10.69
N THR A 96 4.90 1.16 -10.42
CA THR A 96 3.55 1.00 -10.95
C THR A 96 2.63 2.14 -10.51
N GLU A 97 2.60 2.46 -9.21
CA GLU A 97 1.77 3.51 -8.64
C GLU A 97 2.14 4.89 -9.21
N LEU A 98 3.44 5.22 -9.28
CA LEU A 98 3.90 6.49 -9.86
C LEU A 98 3.59 6.58 -11.35
N THR A 99 3.74 5.48 -12.08
CA THR A 99 3.40 5.42 -13.52
C THR A 99 1.91 5.66 -13.71
N ASN A 100 1.05 5.01 -12.93
CA ASN A 100 -0.39 5.22 -13.02
C ASN A 100 -0.75 6.67 -12.67
N ARG A 101 -0.25 7.21 -11.55
CA ARG A 101 -0.69 8.52 -11.07
C ARG A 101 -0.09 9.69 -11.82
N THR A 102 1.10 9.55 -12.37
CA THR A 102 1.82 10.68 -13.01
C THR A 102 2.17 10.46 -14.49
N GLY A 103 1.84 9.29 -15.03
CA GLY A 103 2.16 8.88 -16.41
C GLY A 103 3.62 8.45 -16.62
N LYS A 104 4.48 8.62 -15.62
CA LYS A 104 5.91 8.26 -15.68
C LYS A 104 6.46 7.89 -14.31
N ALA A 105 7.49 7.06 -14.26
CA ALA A 105 8.22 6.77 -13.03
C ALA A 105 9.73 6.72 -13.31
N PRO A 106 10.58 7.00 -12.31
CA PRO A 106 12.01 6.74 -12.44
C PRO A 106 12.24 5.28 -12.84
N GLN A 107 13.20 5.05 -13.74
CA GLN A 107 13.49 3.71 -14.26
C GLN A 107 13.78 2.73 -13.13
N LEU A 108 13.09 1.58 -13.15
CA LEU A 108 13.29 0.53 -12.17
C LEU A 108 14.71 -0.06 -12.31
N PRO A 109 15.47 -0.20 -11.21
CA PRO A 109 16.79 -0.82 -11.26
C PRO A 109 16.73 -2.25 -11.81
N SER A 110 17.57 -2.57 -12.79
CA SER A 110 17.69 -3.92 -13.34
C SER A 110 18.58 -4.76 -12.44
N ILE A 111 18.08 -5.90 -11.97
CA ILE A 111 18.83 -6.82 -11.11
C ILE A 111 18.97 -8.15 -11.84
N SER A 112 20.20 -8.62 -11.96
CA SER A 112 20.52 -9.92 -12.53
C SER A 112 19.85 -11.06 -11.76
N ASN A 113 19.78 -12.26 -12.36
CA ASN A 113 19.09 -13.40 -11.76
C ASN A 113 19.58 -13.67 -10.33
N VAL A 114 18.66 -13.51 -9.38
CA VAL A 114 18.92 -13.52 -7.93
C VAL A 114 19.58 -14.81 -7.46
N ASN A 115 19.29 -15.93 -8.11
CA ASN A 115 19.80 -17.24 -7.73
C ASN A 115 21.31 -17.42 -8.02
N ASN A 116 21.91 -16.53 -8.81
CA ASN A 116 23.32 -16.60 -9.21
C ASN A 116 24.17 -15.49 -8.57
N LEU A 117 23.61 -14.74 -7.61
CA LEU A 117 24.31 -13.62 -6.97
C LEU A 117 25.08 -14.07 -5.74
N SER A 118 26.32 -13.57 -5.60
CA SER A 118 27.06 -13.63 -4.34
C SER A 118 26.43 -12.74 -3.27
N SER A 119 26.71 -12.98 -1.99
CA SER A 119 26.18 -12.19 -0.87
C SER A 119 26.44 -10.69 -1.01
N ASN A 120 27.62 -10.30 -1.51
CA ASN A 120 27.96 -8.90 -1.75
C ASN A 120 27.09 -8.28 -2.85
N GLN A 121 26.90 -9.01 -3.96
CA GLN A 121 26.02 -8.55 -5.04
C GLN A 121 24.56 -8.45 -4.61
N ILE A 122 24.09 -9.36 -3.73
CA ILE A 122 22.74 -9.27 -3.14
C ILE A 122 22.62 -8.01 -2.29
N ASN A 123 23.62 -7.70 -1.46
CA ASN A 123 23.63 -6.49 -0.64
C ASN A 123 23.63 -5.22 -1.50
N ASP A 124 24.48 -5.15 -2.53
CA ASP A 124 24.55 -4.00 -3.43
C ASP A 124 23.23 -3.78 -4.16
N ALA A 125 22.64 -4.84 -4.73
CA ALA A 125 21.32 -4.78 -5.36
C ALA A 125 20.23 -4.36 -4.38
N THR A 126 20.28 -4.85 -3.13
CA THR A 126 19.35 -4.46 -2.07
C THR A 126 19.47 -2.98 -1.75
N GLN A 127 20.69 -2.43 -1.66
CA GLN A 127 20.90 -1.00 -1.37
C GLN A 127 20.47 -0.10 -2.54
N GLN A 128 20.69 -0.54 -3.78
CA GLN A 128 20.17 0.15 -4.96
C GLN A 128 18.65 0.24 -4.94
N LEU A 129 17.97 -0.86 -4.62
CA LEU A 129 16.51 -0.87 -4.49
C LEU A 129 16.02 -0.02 -3.31
N ARG A 130 16.67 -0.08 -2.15
CA ARG A 130 16.31 0.78 -1.00
C ARG A 130 16.40 2.25 -1.36
N SER A 131 17.47 2.64 -2.06
CA SER A 131 17.65 4.02 -2.55
C SER A 131 16.53 4.42 -3.51
N TYR A 132 16.18 3.54 -4.43
CA TYR A 132 15.07 3.72 -5.36
C TYR A 132 13.71 3.85 -4.63
N VAL A 133 13.42 2.95 -3.68
CA VAL A 133 12.20 2.95 -2.87
C VAL A 133 12.10 4.23 -2.05
N SER A 134 13.19 4.67 -1.42
CA SER A 134 13.23 5.93 -0.68
C SER A 134 12.87 7.13 -1.55
N LYS A 135 13.50 7.25 -2.73
CA LYS A 135 13.22 8.34 -3.69
C LYS A 135 11.77 8.31 -4.20
N THR A 136 11.26 7.13 -4.54
CA THR A 136 9.90 6.97 -5.04
C THR A 136 8.84 7.21 -3.96
N ASN A 137 9.09 6.79 -2.72
CA ASN A 137 8.23 7.10 -1.57
C ASN A 137 8.17 8.60 -1.30
N SER A 138 9.30 9.31 -1.36
CA SER A 138 9.32 10.77 -1.23
C SER A 138 8.46 11.45 -2.30
N THR A 139 8.51 10.94 -3.54
CA THR A 139 7.68 11.43 -4.64
C THR A 139 6.19 11.14 -4.41
N LEU A 140 5.86 9.94 -3.96
CA LEU A 140 4.48 9.55 -3.62
C LEU A 140 3.92 10.37 -2.45
N ALA A 141 4.74 10.66 -1.44
CA ALA A 141 4.34 11.50 -0.30
C ALA A 141 4.01 12.93 -0.75
N SER A 142 4.84 13.52 -1.63
CA SER A 142 4.55 14.84 -2.22
C SER A 142 3.27 14.83 -3.06
N LEU A 143 3.01 13.73 -3.79
CA LEU A 143 1.80 13.57 -4.56
C LEU A 143 0.55 13.43 -3.67
N ASN A 144 0.64 12.68 -2.58
CA ASN A 144 -0.43 12.58 -1.58
C ASN A 144 -0.75 13.93 -0.96
N ALA A 145 0.26 14.71 -0.57
CA ALA A 145 0.04 16.06 -0.04
C ALA A 145 -0.73 16.97 -1.03
N ARG A 146 -0.43 16.88 -2.34
CA ARG A 146 -1.18 17.62 -3.36
C ARG A 146 -2.63 17.14 -3.50
N VAL A 147 -2.88 15.84 -3.39
CA VAL A 147 -4.24 15.29 -3.37
C VAL A 147 -4.99 15.80 -2.16
N ASP A 148 -4.37 15.80 -0.98
CA ASP A 148 -4.96 16.30 0.27
C ASP A 148 -5.30 17.79 0.18
N ASP A 149 -4.46 18.59 -0.50
CA ASP A 149 -4.73 20.01 -0.71
C ASP A 149 -5.90 20.24 -1.68
N ARG A 150 -5.95 19.49 -2.80
CA ARG A 150 -7.08 19.53 -3.74
C ARG A 150 -8.38 19.02 -3.13
N GLN A 151 -8.32 18.10 -2.18
CA GLN A 151 -9.49 17.60 -1.47
C GLN A 151 -10.14 18.70 -0.61
N LYS A 152 -9.36 19.70 -0.15
CA LYS A 152 -9.87 20.85 0.61
C LYS A 152 -10.42 21.94 -0.31
N VAL A 153 -9.75 22.20 -1.42
CA VAL A 153 -10.12 23.21 -2.42
C VAL A 153 -9.86 22.63 -3.80
N ALA A 154 -10.90 22.07 -4.42
CA ALA A 154 -10.81 21.51 -5.76
C ALA A 154 -10.93 22.64 -6.79
N LEU A 155 -10.08 22.61 -7.83
CA LEU A 155 -10.30 23.41 -9.02
C LEU A 155 -11.17 22.65 -10.01
N ASN A 156 -11.75 23.34 -10.98
CA ASN A 156 -12.49 22.67 -12.06
C ASN A 156 -11.59 21.62 -12.74
N GLY A 157 -12.08 20.39 -12.84
CA GLY A 157 -11.37 19.24 -13.38
C GLY A 157 -10.49 18.48 -12.39
N ASP A 158 -10.30 18.98 -11.16
CA ASP A 158 -9.58 18.24 -10.11
C ASP A 158 -10.46 17.17 -9.45
N LEU A 159 -11.78 17.30 -9.52
CA LEU A 159 -12.72 16.36 -8.91
C LEU A 159 -13.61 15.74 -9.99
N ILE A 160 -13.64 14.41 -10.05
CA ILE A 160 -14.57 13.66 -10.89
C ILE A 160 -15.46 12.76 -10.05
N ARG A 161 -16.72 12.63 -10.46
CA ARG A 161 -17.61 11.58 -9.98
C ARG A 161 -17.56 10.42 -10.95
N ILE A 162 -17.32 9.23 -10.42
CA ILE A 162 -17.30 7.98 -11.17
C ILE A 162 -18.46 7.12 -10.69
N PHE A 163 -19.25 6.62 -11.64
CA PHE A 163 -20.25 5.60 -11.46
C PHE A 163 -19.76 4.32 -12.13
N LEU A 164 -19.40 3.33 -11.31
CA LEU A 164 -19.11 1.97 -11.75
C LEU A 164 -20.44 1.24 -11.91
N SER A 165 -20.73 0.80 -13.14
CA SER A 165 -21.88 -0.03 -13.43
C SER A 165 -21.69 -1.46 -12.88
N GLU A 166 -22.74 -2.28 -12.96
CA GLU A 166 -22.64 -3.70 -12.64
C GLU A 166 -21.43 -4.33 -13.36
N THR A 167 -20.57 -4.99 -12.59
CA THR A 167 -19.30 -5.50 -13.08
C THR A 167 -19.28 -7.01 -12.96
N THR A 168 -18.89 -7.71 -14.02
CA THR A 168 -18.76 -9.17 -14.02
C THR A 168 -17.32 -9.54 -13.70
N ILE A 169 -17.13 -10.37 -12.67
CA ILE A 169 -15.83 -10.86 -12.23
C ILE A 169 -15.77 -12.36 -12.47
N THR A 170 -14.73 -12.80 -13.17
CA THR A 170 -14.41 -14.22 -13.37
C THR A 170 -13.14 -14.56 -12.61
N HIS A 171 -13.14 -15.66 -11.86
CA HIS A 171 -11.98 -16.17 -11.13
C HIS A 171 -11.98 -17.69 -11.15
N GLY A 172 -11.05 -18.28 -11.92
CA GLY A 172 -11.04 -19.73 -12.16
C GLY A 172 -12.38 -20.22 -12.74
N ASN A 173 -13.07 -21.10 -12.00
CA ASN A 173 -14.36 -21.68 -12.41
C ASN A 173 -15.58 -20.91 -11.86
N GLN A 174 -15.38 -19.74 -11.26
CA GLN A 174 -16.43 -18.96 -10.61
C GLN A 174 -16.62 -17.62 -11.29
N THR A 175 -17.87 -17.19 -11.38
CA THR A 175 -18.27 -15.88 -11.88
C THR A 175 -19.27 -15.27 -10.92
N PHE A 176 -19.11 -14.00 -10.58
CA PHE A 176 -20.09 -13.23 -9.81
C PHE A 176 -20.24 -11.82 -10.36
N LYS A 177 -21.32 -11.14 -9.97
CA LYS A 177 -21.62 -9.78 -10.42
C LYS A 177 -21.54 -8.82 -9.24
N ALA A 178 -20.61 -7.89 -9.31
CA ALA A 178 -20.52 -6.86 -8.29
C ALA A 178 -21.55 -5.76 -8.51
N GLN A 179 -22.13 -5.29 -7.41
CA GLN A 179 -23.11 -4.22 -7.44
C GLN A 179 -22.51 -2.91 -7.95
N PRO A 180 -23.32 -2.05 -8.61
CA PRO A 180 -22.88 -0.73 -9.02
C PRO A 180 -22.40 0.10 -7.84
N LEU A 181 -21.36 0.91 -8.05
CA LEU A 181 -20.78 1.79 -7.04
C LEU A 181 -20.66 3.21 -7.57
N VAL A 182 -20.77 4.19 -6.67
CA VAL A 182 -20.50 5.59 -7.00
C VAL A 182 -19.48 6.14 -6.03
N GLY A 183 -18.56 6.93 -6.55
CA GLY A 183 -17.56 7.61 -5.74
C GLY A 183 -17.01 8.85 -6.42
N GLN A 184 -16.18 9.55 -5.68
CA GLN A 184 -15.50 10.75 -6.11
C GLN A 184 -14.00 10.52 -6.08
N TRP A 185 -13.30 10.94 -7.12
CA TRP A 185 -11.84 10.83 -7.23
C TRP A 185 -11.24 12.20 -7.46
N ILE A 186 -10.19 12.50 -6.69
CA ILE A 186 -9.39 13.70 -6.88
C ILE A 186 -8.27 13.42 -7.87
N ARG A 187 -7.88 14.43 -8.64
CA ARG A 187 -6.79 14.31 -9.60
C ARG A 187 -5.48 13.96 -8.89
N GLY A 188 -4.80 12.97 -9.43
CA GLY A 188 -3.59 12.39 -8.86
C GLY A 188 -3.87 11.34 -7.80
N GLU A 189 -5.11 10.87 -7.63
CA GLU A 189 -5.49 9.86 -6.63
C GLU A 189 -5.58 8.44 -7.21
N SER A 190 -5.27 7.44 -6.39
CA SER A 190 -5.38 6.01 -6.69
C SER A 190 -6.05 5.32 -5.51
N ARG A 191 -7.11 4.55 -5.76
CA ARG A 191 -7.83 3.80 -4.71
C ARG A 191 -8.20 2.40 -5.19
N ALA A 192 -8.00 1.43 -4.31
CA ALA A 192 -8.59 0.10 -4.46
C ALA A 192 -10.00 0.10 -3.88
N ILE A 193 -10.97 -0.35 -4.67
CA ILE A 193 -12.35 -0.60 -4.24
C ILE A 193 -12.60 -2.11 -4.25
N ARG A 194 -13.18 -2.62 -3.16
CA ARG A 194 -13.52 -4.03 -3.01
C ARG A 194 -14.87 -4.30 -3.68
N LEU A 195 -14.86 -5.04 -4.77
CA LEU A 195 -16.04 -5.53 -5.47
C LEU A 195 -16.57 -6.78 -4.76
N LYS A 196 -17.87 -6.81 -4.44
CA LYS A 196 -18.56 -7.90 -3.72
C LYS A 196 -19.85 -8.28 -4.45
N ASP A 197 -20.25 -9.55 -4.41
CA ASP A 197 -21.55 -10.00 -4.95
C ASP A 197 -22.70 -9.36 -4.14
N ASN A 198 -22.53 -9.28 -2.81
CA ASN A 198 -23.48 -8.64 -1.91
C ASN A 198 -22.83 -7.65 -0.93
N ILE A 199 -23.54 -6.54 -0.65
CA ILE A 199 -23.12 -5.49 0.28
C ILE A 199 -23.48 -5.82 1.73
N LEU A 200 -24.53 -6.63 1.95
CA LEU A 200 -25.16 -6.78 3.28
C LEU A 200 -24.48 -7.80 4.21
N PHE A 201 -23.55 -8.62 3.72
CA PHE A 201 -22.86 -9.64 4.51
C PHE A 201 -21.38 -9.77 4.09
N GLU A 202 -20.54 -10.30 4.98
CA GLU A 202 -19.18 -10.73 4.66
C GLU A 202 -19.26 -11.80 3.57
N ASP A 203 -19.07 -11.38 2.33
CA ASP A 203 -19.09 -12.26 1.18
C ASP A 203 -17.74 -12.98 1.05
N PRO A 204 -17.70 -14.32 1.02
CA PRO A 204 -16.46 -15.05 0.73
C PRO A 204 -15.87 -14.68 -0.65
N LYS A 205 -16.67 -14.09 -1.55
CA LYS A 205 -16.27 -13.72 -2.91
C LYS A 205 -16.11 -12.22 -3.03
N SER A 206 -14.88 -11.78 -3.23
CA SER A 206 -14.62 -10.38 -3.47
C SER A 206 -13.29 -10.17 -4.19
N GLU A 207 -13.23 -9.11 -4.98
CA GLU A 207 -12.09 -8.79 -5.84
C GLU A 207 -11.77 -7.30 -5.75
N ASP A 208 -10.50 -6.94 -5.76
CA ASP A 208 -10.08 -5.54 -5.71
C ASP A 208 -10.01 -4.96 -7.14
N LEU A 209 -10.63 -3.81 -7.33
CA LEU A 209 -10.50 -2.99 -8.53
C LEU A 209 -9.77 -1.71 -8.17
N ASN A 210 -8.57 -1.51 -8.73
CA ASN A 210 -7.82 -0.28 -8.53
C ASN A 210 -8.18 0.74 -9.60
N ILE A 211 -8.69 1.90 -9.16
CA ILE A 211 -9.02 3.02 -10.02
C ILE A 211 -8.10 4.19 -9.69
N THR A 212 -7.41 4.70 -10.71
CA THR A 212 -6.54 5.88 -10.60
C THR A 212 -7.07 6.98 -11.52
N PHE A 213 -7.24 8.18 -10.97
CA PHE A 213 -7.40 9.41 -11.74
C PHE A 213 -6.06 10.13 -11.75
N SER A 214 -5.33 10.07 -12.87
CA SER A 214 -3.94 10.52 -12.94
C SER A 214 -3.84 12.06 -13.02
N GLU A 215 -2.66 12.59 -12.70
CA GLU A 215 -2.26 13.99 -12.93
C GLU A 215 -2.39 14.40 -14.40
N THR A 216 -2.33 13.43 -15.32
CA THR A 216 -2.45 13.61 -16.77
C THR A 216 -3.89 13.52 -17.27
N TYR A 217 -4.88 13.59 -16.36
CA TYR A 217 -6.30 13.47 -16.65
C TYR A 217 -6.68 12.13 -17.30
N GLN A 218 -5.94 11.06 -17.01
CA GLN A 218 -6.27 9.72 -17.49
C GLN A 218 -6.99 8.95 -16.40
N LEU A 219 -7.98 8.16 -16.81
CA LEU A 219 -8.63 7.18 -15.97
C LEU A 219 -8.00 5.82 -16.24
N ILE A 220 -7.47 5.22 -15.18
CA ILE A 220 -6.71 3.97 -15.24
C ILE A 220 -7.39 2.96 -14.33
N VAL A 221 -7.63 1.76 -14.83
CA VAL A 221 -8.21 0.65 -14.09
C VAL A 221 -7.25 -0.53 -14.18
N ASN A 222 -6.83 -1.09 -13.03
CA ASN A 222 -5.84 -2.17 -12.93
C ASN A 222 -4.70 -2.03 -13.96
N ASN A 223 -4.02 -0.87 -13.92
CA ASN A 223 -2.85 -0.54 -14.76
C ASN A 223 -3.12 -0.31 -16.25
N LYS A 224 -4.39 -0.28 -16.67
CA LYS A 224 -4.78 0.00 -18.05
C LYS A 224 -5.47 1.35 -18.15
N VAL A 225 -4.96 2.23 -19.01
CA VAL A 225 -5.64 3.47 -19.36
C VAL A 225 -6.92 3.12 -20.12
N ILE A 226 -8.07 3.57 -19.64
CA ILE A 226 -9.38 3.29 -20.24
C ILE A 226 -10.03 4.54 -20.83
N ALA A 227 -9.67 5.74 -20.34
CA ALA A 227 -10.19 7.00 -20.85
C ALA A 227 -9.26 8.18 -20.53
N THR A 228 -9.48 9.29 -21.23
CA THR A 228 -8.94 10.61 -20.90
C THR A 228 -10.11 11.53 -20.54
N ILE A 229 -10.05 12.15 -19.37
CA ILE A 229 -11.04 13.10 -18.88
C ILE A 229 -10.87 14.42 -19.62
N ASN A 230 -11.95 14.90 -20.23
CA ASN A 230 -12.03 16.27 -20.74
C ASN A 230 -12.83 17.10 -19.75
N PRO A 231 -12.23 18.10 -19.08
CA PRO A 231 -12.93 18.94 -18.12
C PRO A 231 -14.15 19.67 -18.69
N ASN A 232 -14.16 19.92 -20.00
CA ASN A 232 -15.21 20.68 -20.69
C ASN A 232 -16.37 19.80 -21.18
N ARG A 233 -16.36 18.49 -20.90
CA ARG A 233 -17.45 17.58 -21.28
C ARG A 233 -18.25 17.19 -20.05
N GLU A 234 -19.56 17.38 -20.12
CA GLU A 234 -20.49 17.11 -19.01
C GLU A 234 -20.56 15.63 -18.61
N LYS A 235 -20.45 14.70 -19.57
CA LYS A 235 -20.49 13.26 -19.30
C LYS A 235 -19.66 12.49 -20.31
N ASN A 236 -18.94 11.48 -19.83
CA ASN A 236 -18.27 10.49 -20.66
C ASN A 236 -18.45 9.10 -20.02
N ASP A 237 -18.16 8.09 -20.80
CA ASP A 237 -18.19 6.69 -20.36
C ASP A 237 -17.08 5.89 -21.03
N ALA A 238 -16.67 4.81 -20.37
CA ALA A 238 -15.68 3.88 -20.89
C ALA A 238 -15.93 2.47 -20.37
N ASP A 239 -15.96 1.51 -21.30
CA ASP A 239 -15.93 0.10 -20.98
C ASP A 239 -14.50 -0.33 -20.64
N PHE A 240 -14.36 -1.32 -19.77
CA PHE A 240 -13.07 -1.89 -19.43
C PHE A 240 -13.12 -3.41 -19.33
N THR A 241 -11.97 -4.00 -19.62
CA THR A 241 -11.69 -5.42 -19.38
C THR A 241 -10.25 -5.48 -18.90
N VAL A 242 -10.09 -5.93 -17.65
CA VAL A 242 -8.82 -5.98 -16.94
C VAL A 242 -8.66 -7.32 -16.23
N ALA A 243 -7.44 -7.69 -15.88
CA ALA A 243 -7.18 -8.91 -15.14
C ALA A 243 -7.52 -8.74 -13.64
N THR A 244 -7.83 -9.86 -12.96
CA THR A 244 -7.85 -9.94 -11.50
C THR A 244 -6.45 -9.72 -10.92
N HIS A 245 -6.35 -9.43 -9.62
CA HIS A 245 -5.08 -9.15 -8.94
C HIS A 245 -4.03 -10.27 -9.10
N ASP A 246 -4.48 -11.52 -9.20
CA ASP A 246 -3.65 -12.71 -9.38
C ASP A 246 -3.42 -13.10 -10.85
N ASN A 247 -4.00 -12.35 -11.80
CA ASN A 247 -3.99 -12.60 -13.23
C ASN A 247 -4.59 -13.95 -13.65
N LYS A 248 -5.48 -14.55 -12.84
CA LYS A 248 -6.15 -15.83 -13.16
C LYS A 248 -7.59 -15.66 -13.63
N GLY A 249 -8.02 -14.44 -13.81
CA GLY A 249 -9.40 -14.09 -14.13
C GLY A 249 -9.50 -12.73 -14.80
N SER A 250 -10.74 -12.27 -14.99
CA SER A 250 -11.03 -10.97 -15.59
C SER A 250 -12.14 -10.23 -14.86
N ILE A 251 -12.05 -8.90 -14.92
CA ILE A 251 -13.06 -7.96 -14.45
C ILE A 251 -13.53 -7.17 -15.67
N VAL A 252 -14.81 -7.28 -15.98
CA VAL A 252 -15.46 -6.62 -17.13
C VAL A 252 -16.56 -5.71 -16.61
N GLY A 253 -16.49 -4.44 -16.98
CA GLY A 253 -17.46 -3.45 -16.51
C GLY A 253 -17.40 -2.16 -17.31
N ARG A 254 -18.13 -1.15 -16.82
CA ARG A 254 -18.23 0.17 -17.43
C ARG A 254 -18.19 1.25 -16.38
N LEU A 255 -17.45 2.32 -16.65
CA LEU A 255 -17.44 3.55 -15.85
C LEU A 255 -18.14 4.67 -16.60
N ASP A 256 -19.13 5.27 -15.97
CA ASP A 256 -19.65 6.58 -16.36
C ASP A 256 -18.98 7.63 -15.46
N PHE A 257 -18.49 8.73 -16.03
CA PHE A 257 -17.81 9.76 -15.25
C PHE A 257 -18.09 11.17 -15.74
N ARG A 258 -18.07 12.10 -14.79
CA ARG A 258 -18.27 13.53 -15.03
C ARG A 258 -17.42 14.36 -14.08
N VAL A 259 -17.05 15.56 -14.54
CA VAL A 259 -16.47 16.57 -13.66
C VAL A 259 -17.53 17.00 -12.65
N VAL A 260 -17.10 17.27 -11.43
CA VAL A 260 -17.94 17.91 -10.42
C VAL A 260 -17.62 19.39 -10.46
N ASP A 261 -18.63 20.20 -10.80
CA ASP A 261 -18.54 21.65 -10.67
C ASP A 261 -18.83 22.02 -9.21
N ASP A 262 -17.94 22.80 -8.60
CA ASP A 262 -18.22 23.45 -7.32
C ASP A 262 -19.10 24.68 -7.61
N GLU A 263 -20.37 24.63 -7.19
CA GLU A 263 -21.27 25.80 -7.13
C GLU A 263 -20.94 26.72 -5.95
#